data_AF-A0A9P7C078-F1
#
_entry.id   AF-A0A9P7C078-F1
#
_cell.length_a   1.000
_cell.length_b   1.000
_cell.length_c   1.000
_cell.angle_alpha   90.00
_cell.angle_beta   90.00
_cell.angle_gamma   90.00
#
_symmetry.space_group_name_H-M   'P 1'
#
loop_
_entity.id
_entity.type
_entity.pdbx_description
1 polymer ?
#
loop_
_entity_poly.entity_id
_entity_poly.type
_entity_poly.pdbx_seq_one_letter_code
_entity_poly.pdbx_strand_id
1 'polypeptide(L)'
;MDLVDWDRAVFERIRDAYADLAGKLGFAHFDALPLSALNGDNVVTLSPKTPWYEGQPLLALLESLDLASDGRALPLRFPVQWVARHDGDRKDDFRGYAGRVASGVVRPGDAVTVQPSGVTAVVRE
;
A
#
# COMPACT_ATOMS: atom_id res chain seq x y z
N MET A 1 10.50 10.83 16.53
CA MET A 1 10.21 11.88 17.54
C MET A 1 11.15 11.82 18.73
N ASP A 2 11.77 10.67 19.00
CA ASP A 2 12.80 10.47 20.02
C ASP A 2 14.03 11.39 19.88
N LEU A 3 14.47 11.67 18.65
CA LEU A 3 15.61 12.57 18.40
C LEU A 3 15.34 14.06 18.69
N VAL A 4 14.09 14.42 18.95
CA VAL A 4 13.66 15.78 19.28
C VAL A 4 12.94 15.80 20.63
N ASP A 5 13.29 14.86 21.50
CA ASP A 5 12.80 14.76 22.89
C ASP A 5 11.27 14.84 23.02
N TRP A 6 10.55 14.32 22.01
CA TRP A 6 9.08 14.32 21.99
C TRP A 6 8.43 15.71 22.07
N ASP A 7 9.14 16.73 21.56
CA ASP A 7 8.67 18.11 21.53
C ASP A 7 7.38 18.25 20.71
N ARG A 8 6.32 18.71 21.38
CA ARG A 8 4.99 18.97 20.81
C ARG A 8 5.02 20.04 19.73
N ALA A 9 5.74 21.14 19.95
CA ALA A 9 5.81 22.24 19.00
C ALA A 9 6.53 21.82 17.71
N VAL A 10 7.55 20.96 17.82
CA VAL A 10 8.20 20.37 16.64
C VAL A 10 7.20 19.50 15.86
N PHE A 11 6.43 18.66 16.53
CA PHE A 11 5.40 17.85 15.90
C PHE A 11 4.31 18.69 15.22
N GLU A 12 3.71 19.65 15.93
CA GLU A 12 2.64 20.51 15.41
C GLU A 12 3.11 21.31 14.20
N ARG A 13 4.33 21.86 14.24
CA ARG A 13 4.92 22.57 13.09
C ARG A 13 5.07 21.67 11.86
N ILE A 14 5.49 20.42 12.04
CA ILE A 14 5.61 19.46 10.92
C ILE A 14 4.22 19.06 10.41
N ARG A 15 3.27 18.77 11.31
CA ARG A 15 1.88 18.46 10.96
C ARG A 15 1.27 19.57 10.12
N ASP A 16 1.41 20.82 10.54
CA ASP A 16 0.79 21.96 9.87
C ASP A 16 1.41 22.21 8.50
N ALA A 17 2.73 22.06 8.36
CA ALA A 17 3.40 22.12 7.06
C ALA A 17 2.90 21.02 6.10
N TYR A 18 2.62 19.82 6.62
CA TYR A 18 2.01 18.74 5.84
C TYR A 18 0.55 19.01 5.51
N ALA A 19 -0.22 19.62 6.41
CA ALA A 19 -1.60 20.02 6.15
C ALA A 19 -1.70 21.02 4.99
N ASP A 20 -0.80 22.01 4.97
CA ASP A 20 -0.70 22.96 3.87
C ASP A 20 -0.36 22.29 2.53
N LEU A 21 0.57 21.33 2.54
CA LEU A 21 0.93 20.56 1.35
C LEU A 21 -0.23 19.67 0.89
N ALA A 22 -0.90 19.00 1.82
CA ALA A 22 -2.04 18.14 1.56
C ALA A 22 -3.18 18.92 0.88
N GLY A 23 -3.48 20.12 1.38
CA GLY A 23 -4.46 21.02 0.78
C GLY A 23 -4.11 21.42 -0.66
N LYS A 24 -2.83 21.68 -0.95
CA LYS A 24 -2.37 22.00 -2.32
C LYS A 24 -2.46 20.83 -3.29
N LEU A 25 -2.28 19.61 -2.79
CA LEU A 25 -2.34 18.37 -3.59
C LEU A 25 -3.76 17.79 -3.69
N GLY A 26 -4.74 18.37 -2.99
CA GLY A 26 -6.13 17.92 -3.00
C GLY A 26 -6.40 16.67 -2.16
N PHE A 27 -5.54 16.36 -1.18
CA PHE A 27 -5.83 15.29 -0.23
C PHE A 27 -6.88 15.76 0.77
N ALA A 28 -8.00 15.05 0.84
CA ALA A 28 -9.11 15.41 1.71
C ALA A 28 -8.82 15.17 3.20
N HIS A 29 -8.08 14.09 3.52
CA HIS A 29 -7.78 13.68 4.89
C HIS A 29 -6.39 13.06 4.94
N PHE A 30 -5.69 13.27 6.05
CA PHE A 30 -4.45 12.56 6.39
C PHE A 30 -4.33 12.46 7.91
N ASP A 31 -3.69 11.40 8.38
CA ASP A 31 -3.38 11.20 9.78
C ASP A 31 -1.93 11.59 10.08
N ALA A 32 -1.72 12.26 11.21
CA ALA A 32 -0.40 12.57 11.73
C ALA A 32 -0.30 12.09 13.17
N LEU A 33 0.73 11.29 13.46
CA LEU A 33 1.00 10.79 14.80
C LEU A 33 2.50 10.87 15.13
N PRO A 34 2.87 11.21 16.38
CA PRO A 34 4.26 11.21 16.80
C PRO A 34 4.72 9.77 17.01
N LEU A 35 5.78 9.30 16.33
CA LEU A 35 6.30 7.95 16.56
C LEU A 35 7.82 7.86 16.71
N SER A 36 8.29 6.73 17.25
CA SER A 36 9.67 6.26 17.11
C SER A 36 9.66 4.77 16.76
N ALA A 37 10.06 4.44 15.52
CA ALA A 37 10.12 3.05 15.08
C ALA A 37 11.21 2.25 15.81
N LEU A 38 12.34 2.89 16.12
CA LEU A 38 13.46 2.26 16.82
C LEU A 38 13.08 1.85 18.25
N ASN A 39 12.38 2.74 18.97
CA ASN A 39 12.02 2.52 20.38
C ASN A 39 10.62 1.90 20.56
N GLY A 40 9.84 1.76 19.49
CA GLY A 40 8.48 1.20 19.53
C GLY A 40 7.39 2.16 20.04
N ASP A 41 7.75 3.40 20.39
CA ASP A 41 6.82 4.40 20.91
C ASP A 41 5.73 4.77 19.87
N ASN A 42 4.45 4.66 20.28
CA ASN A 42 3.25 4.88 19.46
C ASN A 42 3.10 3.92 18.26
N VAL A 43 3.84 2.79 18.23
CA VAL A 43 3.71 1.78 17.17
C VAL A 43 2.52 0.86 17.43
N VAL A 44 2.50 0.18 18.59
CA VAL A 44 1.41 -0.74 18.97
C VAL A 44 0.53 -0.14 20.05
N THR A 45 1.13 0.47 21.06
CA THR A 45 0.46 1.13 22.19
C THR A 45 0.86 2.59 22.28
N LEU A 46 0.04 3.41 22.92
CA LEU A 46 0.37 4.81 23.17
C LEU A 46 1.56 4.93 24.12
N SER A 47 2.50 5.79 23.76
CA SER A 47 3.69 6.07 24.54
C SER A 47 3.38 7.08 25.66
N PRO A 48 3.84 6.83 26.90
CA PRO A 48 3.76 7.82 27.96
C PRO A 48 4.63 9.06 27.71
N LYS A 49 5.53 9.03 26.71
CA LYS A 49 6.37 10.18 26.33
C LYS A 49 5.60 11.25 25.54
N THR A 50 4.40 10.92 25.07
CA THR A 50 3.52 11.85 24.35
C THR A 50 2.19 12.02 25.08
N PRO A 51 2.16 12.51 26.33
CA PRO A 51 0.91 12.70 27.07
C PRO A 51 -0.02 13.74 26.43
N TRP A 52 0.53 14.55 25.51
CA TRP A 52 -0.18 15.58 24.75
C TRP A 52 -0.82 15.05 23.46
N TYR A 53 -0.55 13.80 23.05
CA TYR A 53 -1.11 13.20 21.85
C TYR A 53 -2.35 12.38 22.20
N GLU A 54 -3.49 12.76 21.62
CA GLU A 54 -4.81 12.17 21.93
C GLU A 54 -5.32 11.21 20.84
N GLY A 55 -4.50 10.93 19.82
CA GLY A 55 -4.87 10.02 18.72
C GLY A 55 -4.59 8.55 19.05
N GLN A 56 -4.63 7.70 18.02
CA GLN A 56 -4.36 6.27 18.12
C GLN A 56 -2.87 5.94 17.88
N PRO A 57 -2.35 4.81 18.41
CA PRO A 57 -1.07 4.28 17.97
C PRO A 57 -1.20 3.71 16.54
N LEU A 58 -0.06 3.57 15.84
CA LEU A 58 -0.02 3.22 14.42
C LEU A 58 -0.80 1.96 14.08
N LEU A 59 -0.64 0.87 14.84
CA LEU A 59 -1.34 -0.39 14.56
C LEU A 59 -2.86 -0.23 14.62
N ALA A 60 -3.37 0.41 15.68
CA ALA A 60 -4.81 0.60 15.85
C ALA A 60 -5.40 1.55 14.80
N LEU A 61 -4.62 2.53 14.34
CA LEU A 61 -4.99 3.36 13.20
C LEU A 61 -5.10 2.52 11.92
N LEU A 62 -4.09 1.70 11.61
CA LEU A 62 -4.10 0.88 10.40
C LEU A 62 -5.26 -0.12 10.38
N GLU A 63 -5.67 -0.63 11.54
CA GLU A 63 -6.82 -1.52 11.70
C GLU A 63 -8.17 -0.80 11.51
N SER A 64 -8.23 0.53 11.73
CA SER A 64 -9.47 1.31 11.62
C SER A 64 -9.70 1.90 10.22
N LEU A 65 -8.68 1.89 9.35
CA LEU A 65 -8.79 2.43 8.00
C LEU A 65 -9.79 1.65 7.16
N ASP A 66 -10.72 2.36 6.52
CA ASP A 66 -11.64 1.77 5.56
C ASP A 66 -10.87 1.31 4.33
N LEU A 67 -11.01 0.03 4.00
CA LEU A 67 -10.43 -0.53 2.80
C LEU A 67 -11.36 -0.17 1.64
N ALA A 68 -10.93 0.78 0.80
CA ALA A 68 -11.63 1.11 -0.44
C ALA A 68 -11.99 -0.18 -1.21
N SER A 69 -13.18 -0.19 -1.83
CA SER A 69 -13.65 -1.32 -2.66
C SER A 69 -12.51 -1.80 -3.55
N ASP A 70 -12.07 -3.04 -3.32
CA ASP A 70 -10.86 -3.63 -3.89
C ASP A 70 -10.95 -3.93 -5.40
N GLY A 71 -11.96 -3.39 -6.08
CA GLY A 71 -12.17 -3.55 -7.52
C GLY A 71 -12.45 -4.98 -7.94
N ARG A 72 -12.70 -5.93 -7.01
CA ARG A 72 -12.93 -7.34 -7.32
C ARG A 72 -14.14 -7.59 -8.21
N ALA A 73 -15.15 -6.72 -8.14
CA ALA A 73 -16.35 -6.82 -8.98
C ALA A 73 -16.15 -6.28 -10.41
N LEU A 74 -15.05 -5.59 -10.68
CA LEU A 74 -14.73 -5.06 -12.01
C LEU A 74 -14.10 -6.14 -12.91
N PRO A 75 -14.09 -5.95 -14.24
CA PRO A 75 -13.38 -6.86 -15.14
C PRO A 75 -11.89 -6.99 -14.80
N LEU A 76 -11.32 -8.17 -15.05
CA LEU A 76 -9.90 -8.44 -14.78
C LEU A 76 -9.00 -7.45 -15.55
N ARG A 77 -8.09 -6.80 -14.82
CA ARG A 77 -6.96 -6.07 -15.38
C ARG A 77 -5.69 -6.47 -14.63
N PHE A 78 -4.76 -7.05 -15.37
CA PHE A 78 -3.48 -7.51 -14.84
C PHE A 78 -2.33 -6.90 -15.67
N PRO A 79 -1.83 -5.72 -15.29
CA PRO A 79 -0.65 -5.14 -15.90
C PRO A 79 0.56 -5.99 -15.56
N VAL A 80 1.18 -6.60 -16.58
CA VAL A 80 2.41 -7.36 -16.40
C VAL A 80 3.53 -6.38 -16.06
N GLN A 81 4.15 -6.57 -14.89
CA GLN A 81 5.27 -5.76 -14.42
C GLN A 81 6.60 -6.48 -14.60
N TRP A 82 6.59 -7.82 -14.57
CA TRP A 82 7.77 -8.64 -14.70
C TRP A 82 7.46 -9.95 -15.42
N VAL A 83 8.38 -10.39 -16.29
CA VAL A 83 8.31 -11.70 -16.95
C VAL A 83 9.46 -12.54 -16.41
N ALA A 84 9.13 -13.52 -15.57
CA ALA A 84 10.07 -14.50 -15.07
C ALA A 84 10.26 -15.59 -16.12
N ARG A 85 11.52 -15.84 -16.49
CA ARG A 85 11.93 -16.97 -17.33
C ARG A 85 12.88 -17.84 -16.54
N HIS A 86 12.57 -19.12 -16.45
CA HIS A 86 13.51 -20.13 -15.96
C HIS A 86 13.88 -21.02 -17.13
N ASP A 87 15.14 -21.47 -17.18
CA ASP A 87 15.66 -22.46 -18.15
C ASP A 87 15.80 -22.01 -19.63
N GLY A 88 15.38 -20.80 -19.98
CA GLY A 88 15.67 -20.19 -21.29
C GLY A 88 14.44 -19.66 -22.03
N ASP A 89 14.40 -19.89 -23.34
CA ASP A 89 13.38 -19.39 -24.29
C ASP A 89 12.67 -20.53 -25.06
N ARG A 90 12.81 -21.79 -24.63
CA ARG A 90 12.09 -22.91 -25.25
C ARG A 90 10.62 -22.92 -24.84
N LYS A 91 9.80 -23.64 -25.61
CA LYS A 91 8.35 -23.72 -25.42
C LYS A 91 7.94 -24.32 -24.07
N ASP A 92 8.73 -25.27 -23.58
CA ASP A 92 8.44 -26.01 -22.35
C ASP A 92 9.10 -25.38 -21.11
N ASP A 93 9.88 -24.31 -21.31
CA ASP A 93 10.54 -23.57 -20.25
C ASP A 93 9.50 -22.72 -19.48
N PHE A 94 9.74 -22.54 -18.18
CA PHE A 94 8.81 -21.79 -17.35
C PHE A 94 8.76 -20.32 -17.76
N ARG A 95 7.54 -19.82 -17.96
CA ARG A 95 7.28 -18.40 -18.20
C ARG A 95 6.18 -17.87 -17.29
N GLY A 96 6.58 -17.20 -16.22
CA GLY A 96 5.70 -16.55 -15.26
C GLY A 96 5.50 -15.06 -15.57
N TYR A 97 4.29 -14.57 -15.42
CA TYR A 97 3.95 -13.15 -15.55
C TYR A 97 3.56 -12.61 -14.18
N ALA A 98 4.38 -11.74 -13.63
CA ALA A 98 4.17 -11.17 -12.30
C ALA A 98 3.70 -9.71 -12.41
N GLY A 99 2.81 -9.35 -11.50
CA GLY A 99 2.23 -8.03 -11.39
C GLY A 99 1.19 -7.98 -10.27
N ARG A 100 0.69 -6.78 -9.98
CA ARG A 100 -0.49 -6.61 -9.12
C ARG A 100 -1.76 -6.68 -9.97
N VAL A 101 -2.72 -7.49 -9.55
CA VAL A 101 -4.08 -7.45 -10.10
C VAL A 101 -4.66 -6.06 -9.79
N ALA A 102 -4.90 -5.27 -10.84
CA ALA A 102 -5.42 -3.91 -10.71
C ALA A 102 -6.93 -3.90 -10.49
N SER A 103 -7.63 -4.90 -11.01
CA SER A 103 -9.08 -5.09 -10.82
C SER A 103 -9.49 -6.53 -11.16
N GLY A 104 -10.65 -6.94 -10.65
CA GLY A 104 -11.22 -8.26 -10.89
C GLY A 104 -10.52 -9.37 -10.13
N VAL A 105 -10.81 -10.61 -10.56
CA VAL A 105 -10.25 -11.83 -9.99
C VAL A 105 -9.72 -12.68 -11.14
N VAL A 106 -8.62 -13.37 -10.91
CA VAL A 106 -8.04 -14.36 -11.82
C VAL A 106 -7.88 -15.68 -11.06
N ARG A 107 -8.20 -16.79 -11.72
CA ARG A 107 -8.08 -18.15 -11.19
C ARG A 107 -7.40 -19.06 -12.22
N PRO A 108 -6.74 -20.14 -11.77
CA PRO A 108 -6.33 -21.21 -12.66
C PRO A 108 -7.51 -21.70 -13.51
N GLY A 109 -7.28 -21.87 -14.81
CA GLY A 109 -8.27 -22.24 -15.82
C GLY A 109 -8.98 -21.07 -16.50
N ASP A 110 -8.85 -19.83 -16.01
CA ASP A 110 -9.48 -18.68 -16.65
C ASP A 110 -8.89 -18.43 -18.04
N ALA A 111 -9.77 -18.21 -19.02
CA ALA A 111 -9.38 -17.71 -20.33
C ALA A 111 -9.16 -16.20 -20.24
N VAL A 112 -7.98 -15.75 -20.69
CA VAL A 112 -7.58 -14.33 -20.67
C VAL A 112 -7.19 -13.88 -22.07
N THR A 113 -7.31 -12.58 -22.32
CA THR A 113 -6.83 -11.94 -23.55
C THR A 113 -5.66 -11.02 -23.22
N VAL A 114 -4.53 -11.25 -23.86
CA VAL A 114 -3.34 -10.42 -23.73
C VAL A 114 -3.48 -9.20 -24.64
N GLN A 115 -3.42 -8.01 -24.06
CA GLN A 115 -3.43 -6.75 -24.80
C GLN A 115 -1.99 -6.21 -24.97
N PRO A 116 -1.69 -5.53 -26.09
CA PRO A 116 -2.59 -5.15 -27.18
C PRO A 116 -2.74 -6.22 -28.30
N SER A 117 -2.06 -7.36 -28.20
CA SER A 117 -1.96 -8.34 -29.31
C SER A 117 -3.25 -9.11 -29.61
N GLY A 118 -4.20 -9.15 -28.66
CA GLY A 118 -5.45 -9.90 -28.79
C GLY A 118 -5.29 -11.42 -28.62
N VAL A 119 -4.09 -11.90 -28.29
CA VAL A 119 -3.82 -13.32 -28.11
C VAL A 119 -4.57 -13.84 -26.89
N THR A 120 -5.29 -14.95 -27.06
CA THR A 120 -5.95 -15.64 -25.95
C THR A 120 -5.02 -16.66 -25.31
N ALA A 121 -5.04 -16.75 -24.00
CA ALA A 121 -4.32 -17.74 -23.21
C ALA A 121 -5.21 -18.28 -22.08
N VAL A 122 -4.79 -19.39 -21.47
CA VAL A 122 -5.43 -19.95 -20.29
C VAL A 122 -4.45 -19.87 -19.14
N VAL A 123 -4.91 -19.38 -17.98
CA VAL A 123 -4.10 -19.31 -16.77
C VAL A 123 -3.87 -20.73 -16.27
N ARG A 124 -2.60 -21.12 -16.08
CA ARG A 124 -2.25 -22.48 -15.66
C ARG A 124 -2.27 -22.64 -14.14
N GLU A 125 -1.56 -21.76 -13.44
CA GLU A 125 -1.27 -21.79 -11.99
C GLU A 125 -1.23 -20.37 -11.41
#